data_AF-A0A7K2P742-F1
#
_entry.id   AF-A0A7K2P742-F1
#
_cell.length_a   1.000
_cell.length_b   1.000
_cell.length_c   1.000
_cell.angle_alpha   90.00
_cell.angle_beta   90.00
_cell.angle_gamma   90.00
#
_symmetry.space_group_name_H-M   'P 1'
#
loop_
_entity.id
_entity.type
_entity.pdbx_description
1 polymer ?
#
loop_
_entity_poly.entity_id
_entity_poly.type
_entity_poly.pdbx_seq_one_letter_code
_entity_poly.pdbx_strand_id
1 'polypeptide(L)'
;MDATTPDAVPPPGCPAHADARIPLYGPDFAADPHAYYDYARSYGPSAPVELAPGVDASLVTDYATALRLLQDNGTFRKDARRWKAFNDGLIPADSPVVPLLAYRPNAMFSDGAEHLRLRQAITDAMARIDTARLARSTEQISDYLISQFGSRGSADLMADYAKQLPLFVFNELFG
;
A
#
# COMPACT_ATOMS: atom_id res chain seq x y z
N MET A 1 35.30 -31.31 37.69
CA MET A 1 33.91 -31.57 37.24
C MET A 1 33.25 -30.21 37.13
N ASP A 2 33.36 -29.61 35.95
CA ASP A 2 32.88 -28.27 35.65
C ASP A 2 31.35 -28.28 35.53
N ALA A 3 30.70 -27.44 36.34
CA ALA A 3 29.26 -27.21 36.23
C ALA A 3 29.03 -26.10 35.20
N THR A 4 28.52 -26.48 34.03
CA THR A 4 28.08 -25.55 32.98
C THR A 4 26.81 -24.83 33.46
N THR A 5 26.94 -23.56 33.79
CA THR A 5 25.79 -22.64 33.97
C THR A 5 25.08 -22.49 32.62
N PRO A 6 23.74 -22.66 32.54
CA PRO A 6 23.03 -22.42 31.30
C PRO A 6 23.01 -20.91 31.01
N ASP A 7 23.49 -20.52 29.84
CA ASP A 7 23.40 -19.15 29.32
C ASP A 7 21.93 -18.72 29.30
N ALA A 8 21.64 -17.64 30.05
CA ALA A 8 20.31 -17.06 30.14
C ALA A 8 19.90 -16.47 28.79
N VAL A 9 18.85 -17.03 28.18
CA VAL A 9 18.21 -16.42 27.01
C VAL A 9 17.48 -15.15 27.46
N PRO A 10 17.82 -13.96 26.92
CA PRO A 10 17.16 -12.72 27.33
C PRO A 10 15.72 -12.65 26.80
N PRO A 11 14.81 -11.95 27.50
CA PRO A 11 13.41 -11.85 27.13
C PRO A 11 13.18 -11.05 25.83
N PRO A 12 12.07 -11.28 25.11
CA PRO A 12 11.75 -10.54 23.89
C PRO A 12 11.56 -9.05 24.22
N GLY A 13 12.29 -8.17 23.52
CA GLY A 13 12.25 -6.72 23.71
C GLY A 13 13.59 -6.08 24.12
N CYS A 14 14.66 -6.84 24.28
CA CYS A 14 16.00 -6.27 24.43
C CYS A 14 16.51 -5.67 23.10
N PRO A 15 17.08 -4.45 23.10
CA PRO A 15 17.68 -3.81 21.91
C PRO A 15 18.93 -4.52 21.36
N ALA A 16 19.32 -5.66 21.95
CA ALA A 16 20.29 -6.58 21.37
C ALA A 16 19.77 -7.30 20.10
N HIS A 17 18.46 -7.21 19.81
CA HIS A 17 17.92 -7.50 18.48
C HIS A 17 17.91 -6.22 17.62
N ALA A 18 19.08 -5.68 17.30
CA ALA A 18 19.19 -4.57 16.34
C ALA A 18 18.70 -4.96 14.93
N ASP A 19 18.51 -6.27 14.68
CA ASP A 19 18.03 -6.86 13.42
C ASP A 19 16.56 -7.30 13.45
N ALA A 20 15.81 -7.06 14.54
CA ALA A 20 14.39 -7.43 14.57
C ALA A 20 13.56 -6.48 13.69
N ARG A 21 13.05 -7.03 12.58
CA ARG A 21 12.11 -6.34 11.69
C ARG A 21 10.68 -6.48 12.21
N ILE A 22 9.90 -5.42 12.06
CA ILE A 22 8.48 -5.43 12.43
C ILE A 22 7.69 -6.20 11.35
N PRO A 23 7.04 -7.34 11.66
CA PRO A 23 6.27 -8.08 10.67
C PRO A 23 4.96 -7.37 10.36
N LEU A 24 4.72 -7.02 9.10
CA LEU A 24 3.49 -6.40 8.61
C LEU A 24 2.56 -7.44 7.97
N TYR A 25 2.49 -8.62 8.58
CA TYR A 25 1.69 -9.76 8.13
C TYR A 25 1.28 -10.62 9.33
N GLY A 26 0.34 -11.54 9.11
CA GLY A 26 -0.15 -12.44 10.14
C GLY A 26 -1.35 -11.90 10.93
N PRO A 27 -1.94 -12.74 11.81
CA PRO A 27 -3.19 -12.44 12.49
C PRO A 27 -3.07 -11.26 13.46
N ASP A 28 -1.94 -11.10 14.14
CA ASP A 28 -1.73 -10.02 15.11
C ASP A 28 -1.65 -8.66 14.41
N PHE A 29 -0.92 -8.57 13.30
CA PHE A 29 -0.92 -7.37 12.46
C PHE A 29 -2.30 -7.10 11.86
N ALA A 30 -3.00 -8.13 11.38
CA ALA A 30 -4.33 -7.97 10.79
C ALA A 30 -5.39 -7.52 11.81
N ALA A 31 -5.23 -7.90 13.08
CA ALA A 31 -6.14 -7.51 14.16
C ALA A 31 -5.98 -6.03 14.54
N ASP A 32 -4.76 -5.49 14.53
CA ASP A 32 -4.49 -4.08 14.81
C ASP A 32 -3.26 -3.54 14.02
N PRO A 33 -3.43 -3.19 12.73
CA PRO A 33 -2.35 -2.63 11.93
C PRO A 33 -1.84 -1.29 12.47
N HIS A 34 -2.71 -0.53 13.15
CA HIS A 34 -2.38 0.81 13.63
C HIS A 34 -1.37 0.76 14.78
N ALA A 35 -1.52 -0.19 15.72
CA ALA A 35 -0.52 -0.39 16.77
C ALA A 35 0.88 -0.68 16.22
N TYR A 36 0.98 -1.45 15.13
CA TYR A 36 2.26 -1.73 14.47
C TYR A 36 2.87 -0.47 13.83
N TYR A 37 2.05 0.37 13.19
CA TYR A 37 2.52 1.65 12.64
C TYR A 37 2.89 2.66 13.72
N ASP A 38 2.18 2.67 14.85
CA ASP A 38 2.51 3.49 16.02
C ASP A 38 3.85 3.07 16.62
N TYR A 39 4.07 1.76 16.76
CA TYR A 39 5.36 1.21 17.17
C TYR A 39 6.48 1.54 16.17
N ALA A 40 6.24 1.36 14.86
CA ALA A 40 7.22 1.72 13.84
C ALA A 40 7.62 3.20 13.89
N ARG A 41 6.68 4.10 14.23
CA ARG A 41 6.98 5.53 14.41
C ARG A 41 7.98 5.81 15.53
N SER A 42 8.14 4.93 16.53
CA SER A 42 9.15 5.11 17.59
C SER A 42 10.59 4.94 17.09
N TYR A 43 10.81 4.36 15.90
CA TYR A 43 12.14 4.25 15.27
C TYR A 43 12.59 5.55 14.58
N GLY A 44 11.73 6.57 14.52
CA GLY A 44 12.02 7.86 13.88
C GLY A 44 11.46 7.92 12.45
N PRO A 45 12.22 8.45 11.47
CA PRO A 45 11.69 8.74 10.12
C PRO A 45 11.45 7.49 9.26
N SER A 46 12.06 6.36 9.63
CA SER A 46 11.84 5.07 8.99
C SER A 46 12.09 3.92 9.96
N ALA A 47 11.36 2.82 9.79
CA ALA A 47 11.51 1.59 10.57
C ALA A 47 11.85 0.39 9.67
N PRO A 48 12.67 -0.56 10.15
CA PRO A 48 12.88 -1.83 9.47
C PRO A 48 11.62 -2.70 9.62
N VAL A 49 11.07 -3.17 8.50
CA VAL A 49 9.87 -4.00 8.47
C VAL A 49 10.07 -5.25 7.61
N GLU A 50 9.17 -6.20 7.76
CA GLU A 50 9.06 -7.38 6.92
C GLU A 50 7.64 -7.46 6.36
N LEU A 51 7.49 -7.42 5.02
CA LEU A 51 6.19 -7.33 4.34
C LEU A 51 5.47 -8.69 4.22
N ALA A 52 6.26 -9.75 4.19
CA ALA A 52 5.88 -11.16 4.15
C ALA A 52 7.10 -11.96 4.59
N PRO A 53 6.96 -13.23 5.01
CA PRO A 53 8.11 -14.04 5.43
C PRO A 53 9.28 -13.99 4.42
N GLY A 54 10.44 -13.53 4.86
CA GLY A 54 11.67 -13.35 4.08
C GLY A 54 11.72 -12.08 3.22
N VAL A 55 10.74 -11.18 3.31
CA VAL A 55 10.64 -9.97 2.47
C VAL A 55 10.88 -8.71 3.29
N ASP A 56 12.15 -8.36 3.35
CA ASP A 56 12.67 -7.18 4.02
C ASP A 56 12.30 -5.87 3.31
N ALA A 57 11.87 -4.86 4.08
CA ALA A 57 11.66 -3.50 3.58
C ALA A 57 11.98 -2.43 4.65
N SER A 58 11.96 -1.16 4.22
CA SER A 58 11.98 0.00 5.11
C SER A 58 10.65 0.72 5.00
N LEU A 59 9.93 0.85 6.11
CA LEU A 59 8.70 1.62 6.19
C LEU A 59 9.04 3.06 6.54
N VAL A 60 8.65 4.01 5.68
CA VAL A 60 8.77 5.44 6.00
C VAL A 60 7.57 5.86 6.84
N THR A 61 7.86 6.44 8.00
CA THR A 61 6.89 6.74 9.06
C THR A 61 6.73 8.25 9.32
N ASP A 62 7.62 9.06 8.75
CA ASP A 62 7.59 10.53 8.84
C ASP A 62 7.12 11.19 7.54
N TYR A 63 6.26 12.20 7.65
CA TYR A 63 5.67 12.92 6.52
C TYR A 63 6.72 13.64 5.67
N ALA A 64 7.65 14.38 6.29
CA ALA A 64 8.65 15.12 5.53
C ALA A 64 9.59 14.19 4.77
N THR A 65 9.92 13.05 5.38
CA THR A 65 10.72 11.98 4.77
C THR A 65 9.98 11.31 3.62
N ALA A 66 8.68 11.01 3.78
CA ALA A 66 7.84 10.48 2.71
C ALA A 66 7.77 11.43 1.53
N LEU A 67 7.57 12.74 1.77
CA LEU A 67 7.52 13.74 0.72
C LEU A 67 8.84 13.83 -0.06
N ARG A 68 9.99 13.86 0.64
CA ARG A 68 11.32 13.85 -0.01
C ARG A 68 11.51 12.60 -0.86
N LEU A 69 11.20 11.42 -0.32
CA LEU A 69 11.34 10.15 -1.04
C LEU A 69 10.46 10.10 -2.29
N LEU A 70 9.19 10.48 -2.16
CA LEU A 70 8.22 10.44 -3.27
C LEU A 70 8.50 11.47 -4.36
N GLN A 71 9.26 12.51 -4.07
CA GLN A 71 9.65 13.54 -5.04
C GLN A 71 11.02 13.24 -5.69
N ASP A 72 11.88 12.47 -5.03
CA ASP A 72 13.18 12.04 -5.58
C ASP A 72 13.06 10.74 -6.38
N ASN A 73 12.49 10.86 -7.58
CA ASN A 73 12.39 9.77 -8.55
C ASN A 73 13.75 9.38 -9.18
N GLY A 74 14.82 10.11 -8.89
CA GLY A 74 16.17 9.81 -9.36
C GLY A 74 16.83 8.72 -8.52
N THR A 75 16.70 8.84 -7.20
CA THR A 75 17.22 7.88 -6.22
C THR A 75 16.23 6.76 -5.94
N PHE A 76 14.96 7.08 -5.72
CA PHE A 76 13.92 6.12 -5.34
C PHE A 76 13.07 5.70 -6.55
N ARG A 77 13.69 4.84 -7.36
CA ARG A 77 13.13 4.30 -8.61
C ARG A 77 11.90 3.41 -8.37
N LYS A 78 10.95 3.46 -9.31
CA LYS A 78 9.72 2.63 -9.29
C LYS A 78 9.80 1.41 -10.19
N ASP A 79 10.80 1.34 -11.07
CA ASP A 79 11.03 0.19 -11.94
C ASP A 79 11.40 -1.07 -11.14
N ALA A 80 10.39 -1.91 -10.94
CA ALA A 80 10.49 -3.16 -10.19
C ALA A 80 11.49 -4.16 -10.79
N ARG A 81 11.94 -4.00 -12.04
CA ARG A 81 13.03 -4.82 -12.62
C ARG A 81 14.35 -4.59 -11.89
N ARG A 82 14.46 -3.56 -11.05
CA ARG A 82 15.62 -3.27 -10.20
C ARG A 82 15.55 -3.93 -8.83
N TRP A 83 14.49 -4.67 -8.53
CA TRP A 83 14.32 -5.34 -7.24
C TRP A 83 15.29 -6.52 -7.11
N LYS A 84 16.47 -6.21 -6.55
CA LYS A 84 17.60 -7.15 -6.44
C LYS A 84 17.22 -8.47 -5.76
N ALA A 85 16.57 -8.42 -4.60
CA ALA A 85 16.23 -9.64 -3.85
C ALA A 85 15.34 -10.61 -4.65
N PHE A 86 14.40 -10.07 -5.45
CA PHE A 86 13.58 -10.89 -6.33
C PHE A 86 14.38 -11.44 -7.52
N ASN A 87 15.19 -10.60 -8.16
CA ASN A 87 16.02 -11.00 -9.30
C ASN A 87 17.10 -12.04 -8.94
N ASP A 88 17.63 -11.99 -7.71
CA ASP A 88 18.62 -12.93 -7.20
C ASP A 88 17.97 -14.23 -6.68
N GLY A 89 16.64 -14.36 -6.74
CA GLY A 89 15.91 -15.55 -6.29
C GLY A 89 15.77 -15.68 -4.77
N LEU A 90 16.06 -14.62 -4.01
CA LEU A 90 15.88 -14.62 -2.55
C LEU A 90 14.40 -14.52 -2.14
N ILE A 91 13.56 -13.98 -3.03
CA ILE A 91 12.12 -13.88 -2.83
C ILE A 91 11.44 -14.90 -3.76
N PRO A 92 10.72 -15.89 -3.21
CA PRO A 92 10.01 -16.88 -4.01
C PRO A 92 8.99 -16.24 -4.97
N ALA A 93 8.82 -16.83 -6.15
CA ALA A 93 7.88 -16.32 -7.16
C ALA A 93 6.40 -16.39 -6.70
N ASP A 94 6.08 -17.27 -5.76
CA ASP A 94 4.77 -17.43 -5.13
C ASP A 94 4.60 -16.59 -3.85
N SER A 95 5.60 -15.76 -3.50
CA SER A 95 5.50 -14.85 -2.37
C SER A 95 4.33 -13.86 -2.55
N PRO A 96 3.54 -13.58 -1.49
CA PRO A 96 2.32 -12.77 -1.60
C PRO A 96 2.59 -11.30 -2.01
N VAL A 97 3.82 -10.82 -1.90
CA VAL A 97 4.21 -9.48 -2.35
C VAL A 97 4.44 -9.39 -3.86
N VAL A 98 4.67 -10.51 -4.55
CA VAL A 98 5.02 -10.53 -5.98
C VAL A 98 3.90 -9.97 -6.85
N PRO A 99 2.62 -10.36 -6.69
CA PRO A 99 1.52 -9.76 -7.47
C PRO A 99 1.35 -8.25 -7.28
N LEU A 100 1.82 -7.72 -6.14
CA LEU A 100 1.77 -6.29 -5.83
C LEU A 100 2.96 -5.53 -6.43
N LEU A 101 4.17 -6.07 -6.28
CA LEU A 101 5.43 -5.36 -6.52
C LEU A 101 6.12 -5.72 -7.84
N ALA A 102 5.80 -6.85 -8.46
CA ALA A 102 6.45 -7.27 -9.70
C ALA A 102 6.14 -6.34 -10.88
N TYR A 103 7.12 -6.25 -11.78
CA TYR A 103 7.06 -5.36 -12.94
C TYR A 103 5.85 -5.65 -13.83
N ARG A 104 5.18 -4.56 -14.24
CA ARG A 104 4.16 -4.54 -15.29
C ARG A 104 4.45 -3.36 -16.23
N PRO A 105 4.18 -3.48 -17.55
CA PRO A 105 4.46 -2.43 -18.52
C PRO A 105 3.41 -1.30 -18.44
N ASN A 106 3.38 -0.58 -17.32
CA ASN A 106 2.49 0.54 -17.06
C ASN A 106 3.21 1.68 -16.33
N ALA A 107 2.54 2.81 -16.16
CA ALA A 107 3.12 4.00 -15.55
C ALA A 107 3.57 3.79 -14.09
N MET A 108 2.93 2.89 -13.34
CA MET A 108 3.22 2.66 -11.91
C MET A 108 4.58 1.99 -11.69
N PHE A 109 5.05 1.17 -12.64
CA PHE A 109 6.29 0.39 -12.53
C PHE A 109 7.35 0.82 -13.55
N SER A 110 7.26 2.05 -14.06
CA SER A 110 8.22 2.60 -15.02
C SER A 110 8.86 3.87 -14.46
N ASP A 111 10.06 4.20 -14.92
CA ASP A 111 10.77 5.43 -14.58
C ASP A 111 11.13 6.24 -15.84
N GLY A 112 11.50 7.51 -15.66
CA GLY A 112 12.09 8.34 -16.72
C GLY A 112 11.17 8.57 -17.92
N ALA A 113 11.74 8.51 -19.14
CA ALA A 113 11.02 8.81 -20.37
C ALA A 113 9.82 7.89 -20.62
N GLU A 114 9.93 6.60 -20.27
CA GLU A 114 8.82 5.65 -20.44
C GLU A 114 7.67 5.96 -19.48
N HIS A 115 7.98 6.28 -18.21
CA HIS A 115 6.97 6.78 -17.27
C HIS A 115 6.29 8.03 -17.81
N LEU A 116 7.06 9.03 -18.28
CA LEU A 116 6.50 10.28 -18.79
C LEU A 116 5.55 10.04 -19.97
N ARG A 117 5.96 9.19 -20.91
CA ARG A 117 5.14 8.81 -22.08
C ARG A 117 3.82 8.17 -21.66
N LEU A 118 3.86 7.18 -20.77
CA LEU A 118 2.67 6.48 -20.27
C LEU A 118 1.78 7.40 -19.40
N ARG A 119 2.39 8.21 -18.54
CA ARG A 119 1.69 9.14 -17.64
C ARG A 119 1.00 10.25 -18.41
N GLN A 120 1.57 10.72 -19.52
CA GLN A 120 0.97 11.76 -20.35
C GLN A 120 -0.37 11.31 -20.93
N ALA A 121 -0.46 10.10 -21.47
CA ALA A 121 -1.72 9.55 -21.97
C ALA A 121 -2.82 9.53 -20.87
N ILE A 122 -2.45 9.16 -19.64
CA ILE A 122 -3.35 9.20 -18.48
C ILE A 122 -3.75 10.64 -18.16
N THR A 123 -2.80 11.58 -18.11
CA THR A 123 -3.08 13.01 -17.87
C THR A 123 -4.05 13.57 -18.89
N ASP A 124 -3.82 13.30 -20.18
CA ASP A 124 -4.63 13.82 -21.27
C ASP A 124 -6.05 13.26 -21.24
N ALA A 125 -6.21 11.98 -20.88
CA ALA A 125 -7.53 11.37 -20.68
C ALA A 125 -8.26 12.02 -19.49
N MET A 126 -7.58 12.17 -18.35
CA MET A 126 -8.16 12.78 -17.15
C MET A 126 -8.51 14.26 -17.35
N ALA A 127 -7.73 15.00 -18.15
CA ALA A 127 -7.97 16.41 -18.47
C ALA A 127 -9.27 16.64 -19.27
N ARG A 128 -9.83 15.58 -19.89
CA ARG A 128 -11.10 15.64 -20.62
C ARG A 128 -12.32 15.44 -19.72
N ILE A 129 -12.13 15.07 -18.45
CA ILE A 129 -13.23 14.87 -17.51
C ILE A 129 -13.78 16.23 -17.09
N ASP A 130 -15.06 16.47 -17.40
CA ASP A 130 -15.81 17.61 -16.88
C ASP A 130 -16.13 17.36 -15.40
N THR A 131 -15.47 18.12 -14.52
CA THR A 131 -15.65 18.02 -13.07
C THR A 131 -17.05 18.40 -12.60
N ALA A 132 -17.73 19.31 -13.30
CA ALA A 132 -19.10 19.69 -12.99
C ALA A 132 -20.08 18.58 -13.39
N ARG A 133 -19.85 17.91 -14.54
CA ARG A 133 -20.62 16.72 -14.92
C ARG A 133 -20.37 15.57 -13.95
N LEU A 134 -19.12 15.34 -13.54
CA LEU A 134 -18.78 14.33 -12.54
C LEU A 134 -19.52 14.56 -11.22
N ALA A 135 -19.52 15.80 -10.72
CA ALA A 135 -20.22 16.15 -9.49
C ALA A 135 -21.72 15.86 -9.59
N ARG A 136 -22.39 16.32 -10.66
CA ARG A 136 -23.82 16.07 -10.91
C ARG A 136 -24.14 14.58 -11.02
N SER A 137 -23.33 13.82 -11.75
CA SER A 137 -23.54 12.38 -11.93
C SER A 137 -23.39 11.64 -10.60
N THR A 138 -22.39 12.02 -9.81
CA THR A 138 -22.16 11.45 -8.49
C THR A 138 -23.34 11.72 -7.56
N GLU A 139 -23.85 12.96 -7.54
CA GLU A 139 -25.03 13.33 -6.75
C GLU A 139 -26.26 12.52 -7.17
N GLN A 140 -26.58 12.47 -8.46
CA GLN A 140 -27.72 11.72 -8.99
C GLN A 140 -27.66 10.23 -8.67
N ILE A 141 -26.49 9.61 -8.83
CA ILE A 141 -26.29 8.19 -8.52
C ILE A 141 -26.38 7.96 -7.00
N SER A 142 -25.86 8.88 -6.19
CA SER A 142 -25.94 8.81 -4.73
C SER A 142 -27.40 8.85 -4.27
N ASP A 143 -28.18 9.81 -4.76
CA ASP A 143 -29.61 9.93 -4.45
C ASP A 143 -30.38 8.69 -4.88
N TYR A 144 -30.09 8.17 -6.08
CA TYR A 144 -30.68 6.93 -6.56
C TYR A 144 -30.39 5.76 -5.61
N LEU A 145 -29.12 5.53 -5.23
CA LEU A 145 -28.73 4.45 -4.33
C LEU A 145 -29.38 4.61 -2.95
N ILE A 146 -29.38 5.82 -2.39
CA ILE A 146 -30.02 6.13 -1.10
C ILE A 146 -31.52 5.84 -1.15
N SER A 147 -32.20 6.23 -2.24
CA SER A 147 -33.63 5.95 -2.41
C SER A 147 -33.98 4.46 -2.39
N GLN A 148 -33.02 3.57 -2.74
CA GLN A 148 -33.28 2.12 -2.75
C GLN A 148 -33.47 1.56 -1.34
N PHE A 149 -32.81 2.13 -0.33
CA PHE A 149 -32.86 1.65 1.04
C PHE A 149 -33.50 2.63 2.04
N GLY A 150 -33.78 3.87 1.64
CA GLY A 150 -34.28 4.92 2.53
C GLY A 150 -35.57 4.57 3.30
N SER A 151 -36.44 3.72 2.74
CA SER A 151 -37.68 3.28 3.40
C SER A 151 -37.54 2.03 4.28
N ARG A 152 -36.39 1.34 4.25
CA ARG A 152 -36.19 0.05 4.91
C ARG A 152 -35.87 0.17 6.41
N GLY A 153 -35.52 1.36 6.88
CA GLY A 153 -35.11 1.62 8.27
C GLY A 153 -33.74 1.05 8.67
N SER A 154 -33.07 0.32 7.77
CA SER A 154 -31.70 -0.19 7.91
C SER A 154 -31.07 -0.42 6.53
N ALA A 155 -29.74 -0.38 6.44
CA ALA A 155 -28.97 -0.62 5.21
C ALA A 155 -27.56 -1.13 5.53
N ASP A 156 -27.00 -1.95 4.64
CA ASP A 156 -25.56 -2.23 4.61
C ASP A 156 -24.90 -1.19 3.69
N LEU A 157 -24.35 -0.12 4.26
CA LEU A 157 -23.76 0.97 3.48
C LEU A 157 -22.60 0.53 2.59
N MET A 158 -21.95 -0.60 2.89
CA MET A 158 -20.90 -1.14 2.01
C MET A 158 -21.50 -1.81 0.79
N ALA A 159 -22.47 -2.71 0.99
CA ALA A 159 -23.09 -3.47 -0.11
C ALA A 159 -24.08 -2.63 -0.93
N ASP A 160 -24.90 -1.84 -0.25
CA ASP A 160 -26.03 -1.10 -0.83
C ASP A 160 -25.63 0.27 -1.40
N TYR A 161 -24.43 0.79 -1.08
CA TYR A 161 -24.00 2.14 -1.50
C TYR A 161 -22.54 2.22 -1.93
N ALA A 162 -21.59 2.06 -1.01
CA ALA A 162 -20.19 2.46 -1.22
C ALA A 162 -19.47 1.65 -2.31
N LYS A 163 -19.81 0.36 -2.47
CA LYS A 163 -19.26 -0.47 -3.55
C LYS A 163 -19.87 -0.13 -4.91
N GLN A 164 -21.13 0.31 -4.95
CA GLN A 164 -21.89 0.55 -6.18
C GLN A 164 -21.60 1.93 -6.77
N LEU A 165 -21.53 2.96 -5.93
CA LEU A 165 -21.40 4.36 -6.35
C LEU A 165 -20.22 4.59 -7.31
N PRO A 166 -18.97 4.18 -6.99
CA PRO A 166 -17.85 4.37 -7.91
C PRO A 166 -18.08 3.64 -9.24
N LEU A 167 -18.62 2.42 -9.22
CA LEU A 167 -18.84 1.63 -10.45
C LEU A 167 -19.82 2.34 -11.40
N PHE A 168 -20.92 2.87 -10.89
CA PHE A 168 -21.88 3.62 -11.70
C PHE A 168 -21.31 4.96 -12.18
N VAL A 169 -20.55 5.67 -11.35
CA VAL A 169 -19.88 6.90 -11.76
C VAL A 169 -18.84 6.64 -12.85
N PHE A 170 -18.05 5.56 -12.72
CA PHE A 170 -17.08 5.16 -13.74
C PHE A 170 -17.78 4.78 -15.07
N ASN A 171 -18.89 4.05 -15.01
CA ASN A 171 -19.68 3.72 -16.21
C ASN A 171 -20.19 5.00 -16.90
N GLU A 172 -20.76 5.94 -16.16
CA GLU A 172 -21.24 7.22 -16.72
C GLU A 172 -20.11 8.06 -17.36
N LEU A 173 -18.90 8.01 -16.78
CA LEU A 173 -17.74 8.75 -17.31
C LEU A 173 -17.16 8.14 -18.58
N PHE A 174 -17.17 6.80 -18.71
CA PHE A 174 -16.39 6.09 -19.72
C PHE A 174 -17.19 5.17 -20.67
N GLY A 175 -18.48 4.96 -20.42
CA GLY A 175 -19.37 4.08 -21.20
C GLY A 175 -19.36 2.64 -20.71
#